data_AF-A0A1V2W9Y9-F1
#
_entry.id   AF-A0A1V2W9Y9-F1
#
_cell.length_a   1.000
_cell.length_b   1.000
_cell.length_c   1.000
_cell.angle_alpha   90.00
_cell.angle_beta   90.00
_cell.angle_gamma   90.00
#
_symmetry.space_group_name_H-M   'P 1'
#
loop_
_entity.id
_entity.type
_entity.pdbx_description
1 polymer ?
#
loop_
_entity_poly.entity_id
_entity_poly.type
_entity_poly.pdbx_seq_one_letter_code
_entity_poly.pdbx_strand_id
1 'polypeptide(L)'
;MSIFRHSDWTYKTGATGGVSLELAVASGGTIVLADPGGQLFDFYYGGLGIGYGLGLRIPKIKLPRFSIPEIKIPKIAGHEVGGAGSLKSFDSAGLIYMLPAFDGKELSKSDFQGATVYLDGGVGVGYGKAGTAMLLGINPAQLALGLSSPAMMWLAENAIAHARAALVMGGTTVGLIAGGGAGILVGYLH
;
A
#
# COMPACT_ATOMS: atom_id res chain seq x y z
N MET A 1 -28.28 -5.31 7.62
CA MET A 1 -27.56 -4.10 8.11
C MET A 1 -26.11 -4.51 8.29
N SER A 2 -25.18 -4.03 7.47
CA SER A 2 -23.75 -4.31 7.64
C SER A 2 -23.07 -3.00 8.01
N ILE A 3 -22.99 -2.74 9.30
CA ILE A 3 -22.22 -1.63 9.87
C ILE A 3 -20.81 -2.17 10.05
N PHE A 4 -19.89 -1.75 9.19
CA PHE A 4 -18.46 -1.95 9.40
C PHE A 4 -18.13 -1.52 10.84
N ARG A 5 -17.58 -2.43 11.64
CA ARG A 5 -17.25 -2.13 13.04
C ARG A 5 -15.87 -1.48 13.05
N HIS A 6 -15.72 -0.34 13.73
CA HIS A 6 -14.39 0.23 13.96
C HIS A 6 -13.56 -0.72 14.83
N SER A 7 -12.28 -0.84 14.48
CA SER A 7 -11.28 -1.51 15.30
C SER A 7 -10.62 -0.50 16.25
N ASP A 8 -10.25 -0.96 17.44
CA ASP A 8 -9.46 -0.20 18.41
C ASP A 8 -7.97 -0.14 18.01
N TRP A 9 -7.56 -0.85 16.95
CA TRP A 9 -6.24 -0.67 16.36
C TRP A 9 -6.08 0.75 15.82
N THR A 10 -4.88 1.30 16.01
CA THR A 10 -4.56 2.67 15.60
C THR A 10 -3.51 2.69 14.51
N TYR A 11 -3.81 3.34 13.38
CA TYR A 11 -2.80 3.66 12.38
C TYR A 11 -1.83 4.72 12.92
N LYS A 12 -0.52 4.47 12.82
CA LYS A 12 0.51 5.40 13.29
C LYS A 12 1.18 6.13 12.15
N THR A 13 1.68 5.39 11.17
CA THR A 13 2.35 5.94 10.00
C THR A 13 2.48 4.85 8.94
N GLY A 14 2.88 5.24 7.74
CA GLY A 14 3.13 4.35 6.63
C GLY A 14 3.84 5.08 5.52
N ALA A 15 4.60 4.32 4.73
CA ALA A 15 5.25 4.82 3.54
C ALA A 15 4.83 3.95 2.36
N THR A 16 4.27 4.57 1.32
CA THR A 16 3.81 3.88 0.12
C THR A 16 4.59 4.39 -1.09
N GLY A 17 5.06 3.46 -1.92
CA GLY A 17 5.73 3.75 -3.18
C GLY A 17 5.22 2.83 -4.27
N GLY A 18 5.11 3.34 -5.49
CA GLY A 18 4.63 2.56 -6.62
C GLY A 18 5.15 3.08 -7.95
N VAL A 19 5.08 2.22 -8.96
CA VAL A 19 5.45 2.49 -10.35
C VAL A 19 4.33 2.01 -11.27
N SER A 20 4.05 2.78 -12.31
CA SER A 20 3.03 2.45 -13.33
C SER A 20 3.67 2.42 -14.72
N LEU A 21 3.33 1.40 -15.51
CA LEU A 21 3.74 1.24 -16.91
C LEU A 21 2.49 0.96 -17.75
N GLU A 22 2.08 1.94 -18.56
CA GLU A 22 0.83 1.91 -19.33
C GLU A 22 -0.42 1.65 -18.46
N LEU A 23 -0.89 0.40 -18.42
CA LEU A 23 -2.04 -0.04 -17.62
C LEU A 23 -1.64 -0.90 -16.41
N ALA A 24 -0.37 -1.33 -16.33
CA ALA A 24 0.13 -2.16 -15.24
C ALA A 24 0.65 -1.28 -14.10
N VAL A 25 0.26 -1.59 -12.88
CA VAL A 25 0.68 -0.87 -11.66
C VAL A 25 1.31 -1.86 -10.69
N ALA A 26 2.46 -1.48 -10.15
CA ALA A 26 3.08 -2.15 -9.02
C ALA A 26 3.18 -1.16 -7.87
N SER A 27 2.72 -1.53 -6.67
CA SER A 27 2.78 -0.68 -5.48
C SER A 27 3.12 -1.51 -4.26
N GLY A 28 3.80 -0.90 -3.30
CA GLY A 28 4.17 -1.53 -2.04
C GLY A 28 4.60 -0.50 -1.01
N GLY A 29 4.74 -0.96 0.22
CA GLY A 29 5.04 -0.05 1.31
C GLY A 29 5.11 -0.70 2.67
N THR A 30 5.28 0.17 3.66
CA THR A 30 5.22 -0.15 5.07
C THR A 30 3.99 0.48 5.70
N ILE A 31 3.37 -0.25 6.63
CA ILE A 31 2.25 0.21 7.44
C ILE A 31 2.62 -0.09 8.90
N VAL A 32 2.53 0.92 9.77
CA VAL A 32 2.77 0.77 11.20
C VAL A 32 1.44 0.93 11.93
N LEU A 33 1.01 -0.15 12.58
CA LEU A 33 -0.22 -0.17 13.38
C LEU A 33 0.12 -0.39 14.85
N ALA A 34 -0.66 0.22 15.74
CA ALA A 34 -0.67 -0.12 17.15
C ALA A 34 -1.89 -0.98 17.47
N ASP A 35 -1.68 -2.06 18.22
CA ASP A 35 -2.80 -2.83 18.78
C ASP A 35 -3.54 -2.04 19.89
N PRO A 36 -4.68 -2.55 20.40
CA PRO A 36 -5.41 -1.89 21.48
C PRO A 36 -4.61 -1.75 22.78
N GLY A 37 -3.55 -2.55 22.96
CA GLY A 37 -2.60 -2.44 24.07
C GLY A 37 -1.49 -1.41 23.85
N GLY A 38 -1.41 -0.81 22.66
CA GLY A 38 -0.39 0.15 22.26
C GLY A 38 0.90 -0.46 21.71
N GLN A 39 0.97 -1.79 21.54
CA GLN A 39 2.12 -2.45 20.94
C GLN A 39 2.17 -2.15 19.43
N LEU A 40 3.35 -1.72 18.95
CA LEU A 40 3.56 -1.39 17.54
C LEU A 40 3.92 -2.64 16.73
N PHE A 41 3.34 -2.73 15.54
CA PHE A 41 3.59 -3.76 14.56
C PHE A 41 3.85 -3.12 13.19
N ASP A 42 5.00 -3.48 12.61
CA ASP A 42 5.32 -3.18 11.22
C ASP A 42 4.74 -4.25 10.30
N PHE A 43 4.08 -3.80 9.24
CA PHE A 43 3.58 -4.62 8.16
C PHE A 43 4.19 -4.17 6.84
N TYR A 44 4.56 -5.14 6.01
CA TYR A 44 5.11 -4.91 4.68
C TYR A 44 4.16 -5.46 3.65
N TYR A 45 3.80 -4.63 2.68
CA TYR A 45 2.91 -5.02 1.60
C TYR A 45 3.50 -4.74 0.23
N GLY A 46 3.07 -5.54 -0.74
CA GLY A 46 3.39 -5.35 -2.14
C GLY A 46 2.36 -6.05 -3.02
N GLY A 47 2.07 -5.45 -4.17
CA GLY A 47 1.05 -5.96 -5.07
C GLY A 47 1.22 -5.46 -6.50
N LEU A 48 0.53 -6.17 -7.39
CA LEU A 48 0.49 -5.93 -8.82
C LEU A 48 -0.97 -5.79 -9.24
N GLY A 49 -1.21 -4.96 -10.22
CA GLY A 49 -2.56 -4.68 -10.64
C GLY A 49 -2.67 -3.93 -11.93
N ILE A 50 -3.89 -3.48 -12.17
CA ILE A 50 -4.25 -2.66 -13.32
C ILE A 50 -4.66 -1.28 -12.84
N GLY A 51 -4.31 -0.25 -13.60
CA GLY A 51 -4.64 1.11 -13.25
C GLY A 51 -4.29 2.11 -14.33
N TYR A 52 -4.71 3.35 -14.11
CA TYR A 52 -4.43 4.46 -15.01
C TYR A 52 -3.43 5.39 -14.33
N GLY A 53 -2.23 5.52 -14.91
CA GLY A 53 -1.23 6.51 -14.52
C GLY A 53 -1.23 7.72 -15.45
N LEU A 54 -1.29 8.93 -14.91
CA LEU A 54 -1.08 10.20 -15.61
C LEU A 54 0.43 10.52 -15.71
N GLY A 55 1.24 9.59 -16.23
CA GLY A 55 2.66 9.79 -16.55
C GLY A 55 3.41 8.45 -16.67
N LEU A 56 4.36 8.21 -17.58
CA LEU A 56 4.90 8.93 -18.73
C LEU A 56 4.48 8.17 -20.00
N ARG A 57 3.99 8.86 -21.04
CA ARG A 57 4.17 8.35 -22.41
C ARG A 57 5.69 8.22 -22.59
N ILE A 58 6.23 7.00 -22.61
CA ILE A 58 7.62 6.78 -23.01
C ILE A 58 7.69 7.31 -24.45
N PRO A 59 8.32 8.47 -24.72
CA PRO A 59 8.50 8.87 -26.09
C PRO A 59 9.40 7.80 -26.71
N LYS A 60 9.10 7.35 -27.94
CA LYS A 60 9.98 6.44 -28.68
C LYS A 60 11.33 7.12 -28.93
N ILE A 61 12.21 7.10 -27.94
CA ILE A 61 13.58 7.60 -28.06
C ILE A 61 14.46 6.37 -28.18
N LYS A 62 15.05 6.18 -29.36
CA LYS A 62 16.16 5.26 -29.54
C LYS A 62 17.29 5.74 -28.62
N LEU A 63 17.54 5.03 -27.52
CA LEU A 63 18.65 5.36 -26.63
C LEU A 63 19.98 5.22 -27.40
N PRO A 64 20.79 6.29 -27.53
CA PRO A 64 22.17 6.15 -27.92
C PRO A 64 22.94 5.57 -26.72
N ARG A 65 23.87 4.65 -26.98
CA ARG A 65 24.79 4.15 -25.95
C ARG A 65 25.64 5.33 -25.46
N PHE A 66 25.41 5.76 -24.21
CA PHE A 66 26.29 6.70 -23.53
C PHE A 66 26.97 6.01 -22.36
N SER A 67 28.30 6.07 -22.39
CA SER A 67 29.21 5.63 -21.34
C SER A 67 28.95 6.42 -20.05
N ILE A 68 28.79 5.72 -18.94
CA ILE A 68 28.51 6.29 -17.62
C ILE A 68 29.78 7.01 -17.14
N PRO A 69 29.77 8.34 -16.88
CA PRO A 69 30.88 8.99 -16.21
C PRO A 69 30.79 8.71 -14.70
N GLU A 70 31.95 8.47 -14.10
CA GLU A 70 32.13 8.14 -12.69
C GLU A 70 31.68 9.30 -11.78
N ILE A 71 30.65 9.08 -10.96
CA ILE A 71 30.08 10.10 -10.06
C ILE A 71 30.78 10.02 -8.70
N LYS A 72 31.55 11.06 -8.36
CA LYS A 72 32.09 11.27 -7.00
C LYS A 72 30.97 11.71 -6.06
N ILE A 73 30.68 10.89 -5.05
CA ILE A 73 29.72 11.16 -3.98
C ILE A 73 30.33 12.17 -2.99
N PRO A 74 29.69 13.31 -2.69
CA PRO A 74 30.15 14.18 -1.62
C PRO A 74 29.80 13.58 -0.25
N LYS A 75 30.76 13.60 0.68
CA LYS A 75 30.57 13.19 2.08
C LYS A 75 29.64 14.19 2.77
N ILE A 76 28.43 13.75 3.12
CA ILE A 76 27.52 14.52 3.97
C ILE A 76 27.99 14.34 5.41
N ALA A 77 28.60 15.39 5.96
CA ALA A 77 28.76 15.58 7.38
C ALA A 77 27.47 16.19 7.93
N GLY A 78 26.78 15.47 8.82
CA GLY A 78 25.61 15.96 9.54
C GLY A 78 25.55 15.30 10.91
N HIS A 79 25.90 16.08 11.94
CA HIS A 79 25.64 15.77 13.33
C HIS A 79 24.17 16.02 13.64
N GLU A 80 23.43 15.00 14.07
CA GLU A 80 22.16 15.12 14.83
C GLU A 80 22.11 13.87 15.73
N VAL A 81 22.72 13.85 16.93
CA VAL A 81 22.22 14.36 18.21
C VAL A 81 20.70 14.22 18.35
N GLY A 82 20.28 13.24 19.15
CA GLY A 82 18.89 13.06 19.53
C GLY A 82 18.32 14.28 20.26
N GLY A 83 17.07 14.59 19.97
CA GLY A 83 16.33 15.66 20.65
C GLY A 83 15.28 16.28 19.74
N ALA A 84 14.01 15.95 19.99
CA ALA A 84 12.81 16.71 19.64
C ALA A 84 12.94 17.76 18.51
N GLY A 85 12.62 17.37 17.27
CA GLY A 85 12.53 18.29 16.15
C GLY A 85 11.98 17.61 14.91
N SER A 86 10.66 17.67 14.74
CA SER A 86 9.92 17.12 13.58
C SER A 86 10.51 17.63 12.25
N LEU A 87 11.30 16.78 11.59
CA LEU A 87 11.67 16.96 10.19
C LEU A 87 10.52 16.42 9.32
N LYS A 88 9.56 17.32 9.05
CA LYS A 88 8.38 17.13 8.19
C LYS A 88 7.59 15.86 8.55
N SER A 89 6.71 15.97 9.55
CA SER A 89 5.63 15.01 9.73
C SER A 89 4.79 14.97 8.45
N PHE A 90 4.97 13.94 7.63
CA PHE A 90 4.02 13.65 6.58
C PHE A 90 2.70 13.37 7.28
N ASP A 91 1.72 14.26 7.12
CA ASP A 91 0.37 14.03 7.63
C ASP A 91 -0.12 12.74 6.97
N SER A 92 -0.19 11.67 7.76
CA SER A 92 -0.77 10.40 7.36
C SER A 92 -1.78 9.98 8.41
N ALA A 93 -2.95 9.58 7.96
CA ALA A 93 -4.04 9.14 8.81
C ALA A 93 -4.61 7.85 8.22
N GLY A 94 -5.10 6.98 9.10
CA GLY A 94 -5.72 5.73 8.69
C GLY A 94 -6.81 5.29 9.65
N LEU A 95 -7.82 4.63 9.10
CA LEU A 95 -8.94 4.04 9.80
C LEU A 95 -8.99 2.54 9.51
N ILE A 96 -9.19 1.76 10.56
CA ILE A 96 -9.25 0.30 10.48
C ILE A 96 -10.66 -0.14 10.84
N TYR A 97 -11.17 -1.06 10.04
CA TYR A 97 -12.51 -1.63 10.19
C TYR A 97 -12.42 -3.15 10.25
N MET A 98 -13.19 -3.73 11.16
CA MET A 98 -13.54 -5.14 11.15
C MET A 98 -14.66 -5.37 10.12
N LEU A 99 -14.43 -6.30 9.21
CA LEU A 99 -15.38 -6.66 8.17
C LEU A 99 -16.38 -7.71 8.65
N PRO A 100 -17.52 -7.91 7.95
CA PRO A 100 -18.57 -8.83 8.40
C PRO A 100 -18.13 -10.28 8.56
N ALA A 101 -17.11 -10.73 7.83
CA ALA A 101 -16.55 -12.08 7.95
C ALA A 101 -15.67 -12.27 9.20
N PHE A 102 -15.41 -11.20 9.96
CA PHE A 102 -14.70 -11.26 11.22
C PHE A 102 -15.68 -11.37 12.39
N ASP A 103 -15.76 -12.57 12.98
CA ASP A 103 -16.65 -12.88 14.10
C ASP A 103 -16.06 -12.55 15.48
N GLY A 104 -14.81 -12.09 15.53
CA GLY A 104 -14.13 -11.76 16.77
C GLY A 104 -14.61 -10.46 17.41
N LYS A 105 -14.10 -10.20 18.62
CA LYS A 105 -14.31 -8.93 19.33
C LYS A 105 -13.38 -7.82 18.84
N GLU A 106 -12.13 -8.18 18.53
CA GLU A 106 -11.11 -7.26 18.05
C GLU A 106 -10.06 -8.03 17.24
N LEU A 107 -9.48 -7.38 16.24
CA LEU A 107 -8.46 -7.93 15.35
C LEU A 107 -7.17 -8.26 16.11
N SER A 108 -6.47 -9.26 15.61
CA SER A 108 -5.11 -9.62 15.98
C SER A 108 -4.16 -9.36 14.82
N LYS A 109 -2.84 -9.39 15.07
CA LYS A 109 -1.83 -9.26 14.01
C LYS A 109 -2.12 -10.18 12.81
N SER A 110 -2.48 -11.44 13.06
CA SER A 110 -2.73 -12.43 12.02
C SER A 110 -3.97 -12.15 11.18
N ASP A 111 -4.90 -11.33 11.65
CA ASP A 111 -6.11 -10.98 10.88
C ASP A 111 -5.83 -9.96 9.77
N PHE A 112 -4.70 -9.27 9.82
CA PHE A 112 -4.24 -8.40 8.75
C PHE A 112 -3.45 -9.15 7.67
N GLN A 113 -2.68 -10.16 8.10
CA GLN A 113 -1.72 -10.86 7.24
C GLN A 113 -2.41 -11.79 6.24
N GLY A 114 -1.82 -11.90 5.04
CA GLY A 114 -2.35 -12.71 3.96
C GLY A 114 -2.40 -11.94 2.65
N ALA A 115 -3.23 -12.41 1.73
CA ALA A 115 -3.48 -11.67 0.51
C ALA A 115 -4.24 -10.37 0.81
N THR A 116 -4.04 -9.38 -0.06
CA THR A 116 -4.73 -8.10 0.00
C THR A 116 -5.29 -7.74 -1.38
N VAL A 117 -6.40 -7.03 -1.38
CA VAL A 117 -6.91 -6.35 -2.58
C VAL A 117 -7.05 -4.89 -2.22
N TYR A 118 -6.44 -4.00 -3.00
CA TYR A 118 -6.40 -2.60 -2.64
C TYR A 118 -6.53 -1.66 -3.83
N LEU A 119 -7.17 -0.54 -3.55
CA LEU A 119 -7.22 0.62 -4.42
C LEU A 119 -6.12 1.55 -3.97
N ASP A 120 -5.14 1.77 -4.83
CA ASP A 120 -4.06 2.72 -4.57
C ASP A 120 -4.18 3.88 -5.54
N GLY A 121 -4.10 5.10 -5.02
CA GLY A 121 -4.15 6.27 -5.86
C GLY A 121 -3.46 7.47 -5.25
N GLY A 122 -2.90 8.32 -6.10
CA GLY A 122 -2.20 9.51 -5.64
C GLY A 122 -2.04 10.54 -6.74
N VAL A 123 -1.74 11.77 -6.34
CA VAL A 123 -1.48 12.90 -7.24
C VAL A 123 -0.26 13.68 -6.75
N GLY A 124 0.71 13.93 -7.64
CA GLY A 124 1.85 14.81 -7.38
C GLY A 124 3.17 14.28 -7.95
N VAL A 125 4.06 15.20 -8.33
CA VAL A 125 5.45 14.91 -8.75
C VAL A 125 6.38 15.51 -7.71
N GLY A 126 7.16 14.68 -7.01
CA GLY A 126 8.06 15.09 -5.92
C GLY A 126 7.37 15.23 -4.56
N TYR A 127 6.25 15.96 -4.49
CA TYR A 127 5.39 16.04 -3.30
C TYR A 127 3.93 15.85 -3.72
N GLY A 128 3.25 14.88 -3.13
CA GLY A 128 1.89 14.53 -3.52
C GLY A 128 1.04 14.07 -2.35
N LYS A 129 -0.27 13.95 -2.59
CA LYS A 129 -1.20 13.26 -1.69
C LYS A 129 -1.50 11.89 -2.28
N ALA A 130 -1.47 10.87 -1.46
CA ALA A 130 -1.89 9.53 -1.81
C ALA A 130 -2.96 9.04 -0.82
N GLY A 131 -3.81 8.15 -1.30
CA GLY A 131 -4.84 7.47 -0.54
C GLY A 131 -4.93 6.03 -1.01
N THR A 132 -5.03 5.13 -0.04
CA THR A 132 -5.08 3.69 -0.29
C THR A 132 -6.20 3.09 0.55
N ALA A 133 -7.08 2.32 -0.07
CA ALA A 133 -8.10 1.51 0.61
C ALA A 133 -7.79 0.04 0.38
N MET A 134 -7.61 -0.73 1.44
CA MET A 134 -7.19 -2.12 1.40
C MET A 134 -8.19 -3.04 2.07
N LEU A 135 -8.49 -4.17 1.44
CA LEU A 135 -9.03 -5.36 2.08
C LEU A 135 -7.87 -6.26 2.50
N LEU A 136 -7.89 -6.69 3.76
CA LEU A 136 -6.80 -7.36 4.45
C LEU A 136 -7.24 -8.73 5.00
N GLY A 137 -6.27 -9.59 5.28
CA GLY A 137 -6.53 -10.93 5.82
C GLY A 137 -7.23 -11.87 4.84
N ILE A 138 -7.08 -11.65 3.53
CA ILE A 138 -7.68 -12.53 2.52
C ILE A 138 -6.88 -13.83 2.46
N ASN A 139 -7.57 -14.97 2.37
CA ASN A 139 -6.93 -16.26 2.20
C ASN A 139 -6.13 -16.28 0.88
N PRO A 140 -4.79 -16.37 0.93
CA PRO A 140 -3.97 -16.24 -0.27
C PRO A 140 -4.12 -17.42 -1.23
N ALA A 141 -4.38 -18.63 -0.71
CA ALA A 141 -4.57 -19.81 -1.54
C ALA A 141 -5.89 -19.73 -2.32
N GLN A 142 -6.99 -19.34 -1.66
CA GLN A 142 -8.28 -19.19 -2.33
C GLN A 142 -8.25 -18.07 -3.38
N LEU A 143 -7.63 -16.93 -3.07
CA LEU A 143 -7.52 -15.83 -4.02
C LEU A 143 -6.65 -16.22 -5.23
N ALA A 144 -5.48 -16.82 -5.01
CA ALA A 144 -4.59 -17.24 -6.09
C ALA A 144 -5.26 -18.28 -7.01
N LEU A 145 -5.94 -19.28 -6.45
CA LEU A 145 -6.70 -20.26 -7.22
C LEU A 145 -7.87 -19.62 -7.96
N GLY A 146 -8.55 -18.65 -7.35
CA GLY A 146 -9.66 -17.97 -7.99
C GLY A 146 -9.24 -17.10 -9.17
N LEU A 147 -8.06 -16.49 -9.09
CA LEU A 147 -7.49 -15.66 -10.16
C LEU A 147 -6.79 -16.48 -11.25
N SER A 148 -6.54 -17.77 -11.04
CA SER A 148 -5.80 -18.61 -12.00
C SER A 148 -6.61 -18.94 -13.26
N SER A 149 -7.94 -18.85 -13.21
CA SER A 149 -8.79 -19.07 -14.38
C SER A 149 -10.18 -18.43 -14.24
N PRO A 150 -10.84 -18.03 -15.34
CA PRO A 150 -12.19 -17.48 -15.29
C PRO A 150 -13.23 -18.42 -14.66
N ALA A 151 -13.08 -19.74 -14.82
CA ALA A 151 -13.98 -20.73 -14.23
C ALA A 151 -13.90 -20.79 -12.69
N MET A 152 -12.81 -20.31 -12.11
CA MET A 152 -12.56 -20.31 -10.66
C MET A 152 -12.82 -18.96 -10.01
N MET A 153 -13.30 -17.95 -10.77
CA MET A 153 -13.50 -16.58 -10.27
C MET A 153 -14.35 -16.51 -8.99
N TRP A 154 -15.31 -17.41 -8.85
CA TRP A 154 -16.14 -17.55 -7.64
C TRP A 154 -15.32 -17.78 -6.36
N LEU A 155 -14.15 -18.41 -6.44
CA LEU A 155 -13.23 -18.56 -5.30
C LEU A 155 -12.56 -17.24 -4.93
N ALA A 156 -12.19 -16.41 -5.91
CA ALA A 156 -11.63 -15.10 -5.66
C ALA A 156 -12.69 -14.18 -5.04
N GLU A 157 -13.91 -14.20 -5.58
CA GLU A 157 -15.06 -13.49 -4.99
C GLU A 157 -15.32 -13.94 -3.55
N ASN A 158 -15.34 -15.25 -3.31
CA ASN A 158 -15.49 -15.80 -1.96
C ASN A 158 -14.35 -15.37 -1.03
N ALA A 159 -13.10 -15.42 -1.49
CA ALA A 159 -11.94 -15.02 -0.70
C ALA A 159 -12.02 -13.53 -0.30
N ILE A 160 -12.39 -12.66 -1.26
CA ILE A 160 -12.56 -11.22 -1.03
C ILE A 160 -13.72 -10.94 -0.08
N ALA A 161 -14.85 -11.64 -0.24
CA ALA A 161 -16.01 -11.51 0.66
C ALA A 161 -15.68 -11.93 2.10
N HIS A 162 -14.70 -12.83 2.28
CA HIS A 162 -14.21 -13.28 3.58
C HIS A 162 -12.98 -12.53 4.08
N ALA A 163 -12.65 -11.37 3.48
CA ALA A 163 -11.65 -10.46 4.05
C ALA A 163 -12.01 -10.13 5.51
N ARG A 164 -11.01 -10.09 6.39
CA ARG A 164 -11.22 -9.90 7.83
C ARG A 164 -11.23 -8.43 8.24
N ALA A 165 -10.41 -7.62 7.58
CA ALA A 165 -10.24 -6.22 7.92
C ALA A 165 -10.20 -5.34 6.67
N ALA A 166 -10.57 -4.07 6.85
CA ALA A 166 -10.31 -3.03 5.87
C ALA A 166 -9.48 -1.91 6.51
N LEU A 167 -8.50 -1.41 5.75
CA LEU A 167 -7.68 -0.27 6.10
C LEU A 167 -7.90 0.82 5.05
N VAL A 168 -8.32 1.99 5.48
CA VAL A 168 -8.34 3.19 4.63
C VAL A 168 -7.29 4.13 5.18
N MET A 169 -6.27 4.42 4.40
CA MET A 169 -5.19 5.32 4.78
C MET A 169 -4.96 6.38 3.72
N GLY A 170 -4.45 7.53 4.13
CA GLY A 170 -4.07 8.59 3.21
C GLY A 170 -3.07 9.51 3.85
N GLY A 171 -2.25 10.13 3.03
CA GLY A 171 -1.28 11.07 3.51
C GLY A 171 -0.44 11.68 2.42
N THR A 172 0.63 12.32 2.85
CA THR A 172 1.60 12.94 1.96
C THR A 172 2.70 11.94 1.62
N THR A 173 2.96 11.75 0.33
CA THR A 173 3.96 10.79 -0.17
C THR A 173 5.09 11.53 -0.86
N VAL A 174 6.32 11.11 -0.58
CA VAL A 174 7.54 11.55 -1.29
C VAL A 174 8.13 10.34 -1.98
N GLY A 175 8.03 10.34 -3.31
CA GLY A 175 8.47 9.23 -4.14
C GLY A 175 8.26 9.58 -5.60
N LEU A 176 8.91 8.83 -6.49
CA LEU A 176 8.73 8.95 -7.92
C LEU A 176 7.38 8.33 -8.34
N ILE A 177 6.27 8.86 -7.82
CA ILE A 177 4.96 8.64 -8.44
C ILE A 177 5.00 9.48 -9.71
N ALA A 178 5.47 8.88 -10.80
CA ALA A 178 5.64 9.54 -12.09
C ALA A 178 4.25 9.82 -12.69
N GLY A 179 3.54 10.81 -12.16
CA GLY A 179 2.18 11.15 -12.57
C GLY A 179 1.11 10.66 -11.60
N GLY A 180 0.05 11.46 -11.41
CA GLY A 180 -1.07 11.02 -10.58
C GLY A 180 -1.80 9.83 -11.18
N GLY A 181 -2.29 8.89 -10.39
CA GLY A 181 -2.95 7.69 -10.91
C GLY A 181 -3.79 6.97 -9.89
N ALA A 182 -4.57 6.01 -10.34
CA ALA A 182 -5.31 5.10 -9.50
C ALA A 182 -5.28 3.69 -10.10
N GLY A 183 -5.16 2.67 -9.26
CA GLY A 183 -5.13 1.27 -9.67
C GLY A 183 -5.81 0.35 -8.67
N ILE A 184 -6.28 -0.79 -9.18
CA ILE A 184 -6.76 -1.92 -8.38
C ILE A 184 -5.65 -2.96 -8.39
N LEU A 185 -5.17 -3.33 -7.22
CA LEU A 185 -4.04 -4.23 -7.04
C LEU A 185 -4.42 -5.44 -6.19
N VAL A 186 -3.78 -6.56 -6.50
CA VAL A 186 -3.74 -7.75 -5.66
C VAL A 186 -2.34 -7.89 -5.11
N GLY A 187 -2.23 -8.12 -3.82
CA GLY A 187 -0.95 -8.18 -3.13
C GLY A 187 -0.93 -9.13 -1.96
N TYR A 188 0.10 -8.98 -1.16
CA TYR A 188 0.30 -9.73 0.08
C TYR A 188 0.82 -8.77 1.16
N LEU A 189 0.37 -8.98 2.40
CA LEU A 189 0.79 -8.22 3.58
C LEU A 189 1.25 -9.20 4.67
N HIS A 190 2.39 -8.91 5.30
CA HIS A 190 2.98 -9.70 6.39
C HIS A 190 3.60 -8.83 7.47
#